data_AF-X0QCX0-F1
#
_entry.id   AF-X0QCX0-F1
#
_cell.length_a   1.000
_cell.length_b   1.000
_cell.length_c   1.000
_cell.angle_alpha   90.00
_cell.angle_beta   90.00
_cell.angle_gamma   90.00
#
_symmetry.space_group_name_H-M   'P 1'
#
loop_
_entity.id
_entity.type
_entity.pdbx_description
1 polymer ?
#
loop_
_entity_poly.entity_id
_entity_poly.type
_entity_poly.pdbx_seq_one_letter_code
_entity_poly.pdbx_strand_id
1 'polypeptide(L)'
;MMWDKRADTIICAASLFKAEATRPVLAESEITPVDTFYLRNHGRIPDIETGRWRLTMSGLFERELTSHFADLDNRLSVHNVVAIWRQAHLEPT
;
A
#
# COMPACT_ATOMS: atom_id res chain seq x y z
N MET A 1 -12.06 6.94 -11.52
CA MET A 1 -10.59 6.87 -11.65
C MET A 1 -10.16 5.54 -11.06
N MET A 2 -9.64 4.65 -11.89
CA MET A 2 -9.13 3.34 -11.50
C MET A 2 -7.68 3.58 -11.09
N TRP A 3 -7.33 3.45 -9.80
CA TRP A 3 -6.06 3.89 -9.19
C TRP A 3 -4.82 3.22 -9.79
N ASP A 4 -4.52 3.61 -11.03
CA ASP A 4 -3.53 3.03 -11.94
C ASP A 4 -3.59 1.51 -12.02
N LYS A 5 -4.81 0.97 -11.94
CA LYS A 5 -5.07 -0.46 -12.11
C LYS A 5 -5.33 -0.84 -13.54
N ARG A 6 -4.89 -2.04 -13.90
CA ARG A 6 -5.20 -2.64 -15.19
C ARG A 6 -6.71 -2.79 -15.39
N ALA A 7 -7.14 -2.67 -16.63
CA ALA A 7 -8.55 -2.74 -17.02
C ALA A 7 -9.21 -4.09 -16.74
N ASP A 8 -8.42 -5.16 -16.66
CA ASP A 8 -8.85 -6.52 -16.35
C ASP A 8 -8.81 -6.86 -14.85
N THR A 9 -8.61 -5.85 -13.99
CA THR A 9 -8.68 -6.01 -12.53
C THR A 9 -10.07 -6.41 -12.08
N ILE A 10 -10.16 -7.42 -11.20
CA ILE A 10 -11.41 -7.83 -10.57
C ILE A 10 -11.70 -6.86 -9.41
N ILE A 11 -12.82 -6.12 -9.49
CA ILE A 11 -13.28 -5.24 -8.42
C ILE A 11 -14.20 -6.05 -7.50
N CYS A 12 -13.69 -6.46 -6.34
CA CYS A 12 -14.45 -7.21 -5.34
C CYS A 12 -15.42 -6.31 -4.55
N ALA A 13 -15.04 -5.05 -4.33
CA ALA A 13 -15.88 -4.04 -3.69
C ALA A 13 -15.52 -2.66 -4.22
N ALA A 14 -16.51 -1.83 -4.57
CA ALA A 14 -16.28 -0.47 -5.07
C ALA A 14 -16.22 0.58 -3.94
N SER A 15 -17.05 0.42 -2.90
CA SER A 15 -16.96 1.19 -1.66
C SER A 15 -15.90 0.54 -0.75
N LEU A 16 -14.99 1.35 -0.20
CA LEU A 16 -13.77 0.85 0.45
C LEU A 16 -12.96 -0.05 -0.48
N PHE A 17 -12.75 0.45 -1.71
CA PHE A 17 -12.27 -0.27 -2.88
C PHE A 17 -11.33 -1.45 -2.59
N LYS A 18 -11.76 -2.63 -3.02
CA LYS A 18 -11.02 -3.89 -2.97
C LYS A 18 -10.93 -4.44 -4.37
N ALA A 19 -9.72 -4.79 -4.76
CA ALA A 19 -9.43 -5.23 -6.10
C ALA A 19 -8.30 -6.25 -6.11
N GLU A 20 -8.38 -7.22 -7.01
CA GLU A 20 -7.36 -8.25 -7.19
C GLU A 20 -7.12 -8.55 -8.67
N ALA A 21 -5.94 -9.07 -8.97
CA ALA A 21 -5.63 -9.58 -10.30
C ALA A 21 -6.42 -10.87 -10.58
N THR A 22 -6.70 -11.12 -11.85
CA THR A 22 -7.12 -12.47 -12.27
C THR A 22 -5.98 -13.47 -12.00
N ARG A 23 -6.31 -14.75 -11.82
CA ARG A 23 -5.30 -15.80 -11.55
C ARG A 23 -4.23 -15.91 -12.65
N PRO A 24 -4.56 -15.86 -13.95
CA PRO A 24 -3.53 -15.88 -14.99
C PRO A 24 -2.58 -14.70 -14.87
N VAL A 25 -3.11 -13.49 -14.69
CA VAL A 25 -2.31 -12.26 -14.58
C VAL A 25 -1.43 -12.27 -13.34
N LEU A 26 -1.93 -12.76 -12.20
CA LEU A 26 -1.13 -12.92 -10.98
C LEU A 26 0.08 -13.84 -11.18
N ALA A 27 -0.04 -14.85 -12.05
CA ALA A 27 1.00 -15.83 -12.33
C ALA A 27 1.98 -15.41 -13.43
N GLU A 28 1.79 -14.24 -14.08
CA GLU A 28 2.64 -13.78 -15.19
C GLU A 28 4.07 -13.43 -14.79
N SER A 29 4.33 -13.13 -13.51
CA SER A 29 5.63 -12.63 -13.05
C SER A 29 5.92 -13.02 -11.61
N GLU A 30 7.21 -13.25 -11.32
CA GLU A 30 7.69 -13.56 -9.96
C GLU A 30 7.51 -12.36 -9.00
N ILE A 31 7.78 -11.15 -9.49
CA ILE A 31 7.44 -9.90 -8.81
C ILE A 31 6.18 -9.34 -9.45
N THR A 32 5.09 -9.28 -8.69
CA THR A 32 3.82 -8.76 -9.18
C THR A 32 3.93 -7.27 -9.53
N PRO A 33 3.61 -6.84 -10.76
CA PRO A 33 3.64 -5.43 -11.13
C PRO A 33 2.70 -4.55 -10.28
N VAL A 34 3.04 -3.26 -10.13
CA VAL A 34 2.29 -2.32 -9.28
C VAL A 34 0.83 -2.15 -9.71
N ASP A 35 0.57 -2.11 -11.01
CA ASP A 35 -0.77 -2.02 -11.61
C ASP A 35 -1.62 -3.30 -11.44
N THR A 36 -0.98 -4.38 -10.98
CA THR A 36 -1.55 -5.74 -10.82
C THR A 36 -1.69 -6.13 -9.35
N PHE A 37 -0.87 -5.56 -8.47
CA PHE A 37 -0.86 -5.85 -7.03
C PHE A 37 -2.24 -5.65 -6.38
N TYR A 38 -2.68 -6.53 -5.49
CA TYR A 38 -4.03 -6.39 -4.91
C TYR A 38 -4.20 -5.07 -4.12
N LEU A 39 -5.43 -4.55 -4.06
CA LEU A 39 -5.81 -3.47 -3.14
C LEU A 39 -6.85 -3.95 -2.14
N ARG A 40 -6.67 -3.51 -0.90
CA ARG A 40 -7.63 -3.71 0.17
C ARG A 40 -7.66 -2.49 1.07
N ASN A 41 -8.70 -1.67 0.91
CA ASN A 41 -8.89 -0.49 1.73
C ASN A 41 -10.02 -0.68 2.75
N HIS A 42 -9.90 0.00 3.89
CA HIS A 42 -10.96 0.12 4.91
C HIS A 42 -11.49 1.53 5.03
N GLY A 43 -10.84 2.47 4.35
CA GLY A 43 -11.24 3.87 4.29
C GLY A 43 -11.08 4.42 2.87
N ARG A 44 -11.33 5.71 2.72
CA ARG A 44 -10.98 6.43 1.49
C ARG A 44 -9.45 6.51 1.40
N ILE A 45 -8.90 6.39 0.19
CA ILE A 45 -7.50 6.71 -0.03
C ILE A 45 -7.32 8.20 0.26
N PRO A 46 -6.37 8.58 1.13
CA PRO A 46 -6.14 9.98 1.43
C PRO A 46 -5.38 10.62 0.26
N ASP A 47 -5.81 11.84 -0.10
CA ASP A 47 -5.08 12.71 -1.03
C ASP A 47 -4.18 13.62 -0.19
N ILE A 48 -2.88 13.35 -0.19
CA ILE A 48 -1.90 14.03 0.65
C ILE A 48 -0.77 14.57 -0.21
N GLU A 49 -0.62 15.89 -0.24
CA GLU A 49 0.54 16.54 -0.84
C GLU A 49 1.82 16.20 -0.08
N THR A 50 2.88 15.82 -0.79
CA THR A 50 4.17 15.41 -0.20
C THR A 50 4.75 16.44 0.77
N GLY A 51 4.60 17.75 0.49
CA GLY A 51 5.08 18.82 1.37
C GLY A 51 4.31 18.95 2.70
N ARG A 52 3.07 18.46 2.74
CA ARG A 52 2.21 18.45 3.95
C ARG A 52 2.30 17.14 4.73
N TRP A 53 2.81 16.08 4.11
CA TRP A 53 2.95 14.77 4.74
C TRP A 53 3.87 14.83 5.97
N ARG A 54 3.49 14.12 7.04
CA ARG A 54 4.26 13.98 8.28
C ARG A 54 4.19 12.53 8.76
N LEU A 55 5.31 12.00 9.26
CA LEU A 55 5.36 10.77 10.05
C LEU A 55 5.62 11.13 11.51
N THR A 56 4.68 10.73 12.36
CA THR A 56 4.79 10.87 13.80
C THR A 56 5.14 9.52 14.41
N MET A 57 6.23 9.49 15.18
CA MET A 57 6.71 8.32 15.91
C MET A 57 6.64 8.61 17.41
N SER A 58 5.93 7.77 18.13
CA SER A 58 5.73 7.86 19.58
C SER A 58 5.91 6.49 20.23
N GLY A 59 5.74 6.41 21.56
CA GLY A 59 5.95 5.19 22.34
C GLY A 59 7.12 5.35 23.31
N LEU A 60 8.18 4.55 23.18
CA LEU A 60 9.34 4.55 24.08
C LEU A 60 10.29 5.76 23.89
N PHE A 61 9.82 6.83 23.25
CA PHE A 61 10.60 8.06 23.08
C PHE A 61 10.35 9.00 24.26
N GLU A 62 11.39 9.71 24.72
CA GLU A 62 11.24 10.78 25.70
C GLU A 62 10.32 11.91 25.19
N ARG A 63 10.32 12.12 23.87
CA ARG A 63 9.45 13.08 23.16
C ARG A 63 9.04 12.50 21.83
N GLU A 64 7.82 12.80 21.41
CA GLU A 64 7.33 12.44 20.09
C GLU A 64 8.24 13.02 18.98
N LEU A 65 8.59 12.18 18.01
CA LEU A 65 9.40 12.56 16.87
C LEU A 65 8.50 12.75 15.65
N THR A 66 8.58 13.91 15.00
CA THR A 66 7.91 14.17 13.74
C THR A 66 8.93 14.33 12.61
N SER A 67 8.73 13.61 11.50
CA SER A 67 9.58 13.64 10.31
C SER A 67 8.78 14.10 9.09
N HIS A 68 9.40 14.89 8.20
CA HIS A 68 8.85 15.21 6.90
C HIS A 68 9.19 14.11 5.89
N PHE A 69 8.52 14.10 4.74
CA PHE A 69 8.83 13.13 3.67
C PHE A 69 10.28 13.26 3.18
N ALA A 70 10.75 14.50 3.00
CA ALA A 70 12.12 14.78 2.55
C ALA A 70 13.20 14.31 3.55
N ASP A 71 12.87 14.19 4.84
CA ASP A 71 13.82 13.67 5.83
C ASP A 71 14.03 12.16 5.68
N LEU A 72 13.02 11.40 5.21
CA LEU A 72 13.16 9.96 5.01
C LEU A 72 14.19 9.63 3.92
N ASP A 73 14.19 10.40 2.85
CA ASP A 73 15.09 10.20 1.70
C ASP A 73 16.53 10.61 2.03
N ASN A 74 16.70 11.70 2.80
CA ASN A 74 18.02 12.28 3.05
C ASN A 74 18.71 11.75 4.31
N ARG A 75 17.98 11.20 5.29
CA ARG A 75 18.54 10.83 6.60
C ARG A 75 18.59 9.32 6.86
N LEU A 76 17.89 8.52 6.08
CA LEU A 76 17.84 7.07 6.26
C LEU A 76 18.53 6.37 5.10
N SER A 77 19.29 5.31 5.40
CA SER A 77 19.82 4.45 4.35
C SER A 77 18.71 3.58 3.79
N VAL A 78 18.56 3.60 2.46
CA VAL A 78 17.57 2.76 1.78
C VAL A 78 17.96 1.29 1.93
N HIS A 79 16.99 0.46 2.31
CA HIS A 79 17.12 -0.99 2.35
C HIS A 79 16.03 -1.64 1.50
N ASN A 80 16.44 -2.55 0.60
CA ASN A 80 15.54 -3.19 -0.36
C ASN A 80 15.24 -4.62 0.07
N VAL A 81 13.96 -5.00 0.09
CA VAL A 81 13.49 -6.34 0.46
C VAL A 81 12.42 -6.78 -0.53
N VAL A 82 12.55 -8.01 -1.03
CA VAL A 82 11.45 -8.70 -1.74
C VAL A 82 10.63 -9.46 -0.71
N ALA A 83 9.34 -9.13 -0.62
CA ALA A 83 8.43 -9.74 0.33
C ALA A 83 7.06 -10.01 -0.30
N ILE A 84 6.40 -11.07 0.16
CA ILE A 84 5.05 -11.41 -0.26
C ILE A 84 4.06 -10.77 0.72
N TRP A 85 3.08 -10.06 0.18
CA TRP A 85 1.95 -9.57 0.96
C TRP A 85 0.77 -10.49 0.70
N ARG A 86 0.17 -10.99 1.78
CA ARG A 86 -1.00 -11.85 1.71
C ARG A 86 -2.07 -11.30 2.62
N GLN A 87 -3.28 -11.13 2.07
CA GLN A 87 -4.44 -10.85 2.90
C GLN A 87 -4.80 -12.11 3.70
N ALA A 88 -4.94 -11.97 5.02
CA ALA A 88 -5.46 -13.05 5.85
C ALA A 88 -6.88 -13.43 5.40
N HIS A 89 -7.12 -14.73 5.28
CA HIS A 89 -8.48 -15.25 5.12
C HIS A 89 -9.11 -15.24 6.51
N LEU A 90 -10.17 -14.46 6.70
CA LEU A 90 -11.04 -14.58 7.86
C LEU A 90 -12.13 -15.57 7.46
N GLU A 91 -12.01 -16.83 7.88
CA GLU A 91 -13.14 -17.76 7.85
C GLU A 91 -14.28 -17.12 8.67
N PRO A 92 -15.53 -17.10 8.19
CA PRO A 92 -16.65 -16.72 9.03
C PRO A 92 -16.79 -17.75 10.15
N THR A 93 -16.68 -17.30 11.41
CA THR A 93 -17.08 -18.05 12.61
C THR A 93 -18.58 -18.31 12.61
#